data_AF-Q6UZ94-F1
#
_entry.id   AF-Q6UZ94-F1
#
_cell.length_a   1.000
_cell.length_b   1.000
_cell.length_c   1.000
_cell.angle_alpha   90.00
_cell.angle_beta   90.00
_cell.angle_gamma   90.00
#
_symmetry.space_group_name_H-M   'P 1'
#
loop_
_entity.id
_entity.type
_entity.pdbx_description
1 polymer ?
#
loop_
_entity_poly.entity_id
_entity_poly.type
_entity_poly.pdbx_seq_one_letter_code
_entity_poly.pdbx_strand_id
1 'polypeptide(L)'
;FFFHAMGGREGLIDTAVKTAETGYIQRRLIKAMESVMVNYDGTVRNSIGQMVQLRYGEDGLDGMWVEDQTIPILMPTNSVFEKDFKLDLSDERQLRRLYTDGVVREVYVS
;
A
#
# COMPACT_ATOMS: atom_id res chain seq x y z
N PHE A 1 15.76 13.99 44.58
CA PHE A 1 14.37 13.58 44.86
C PHE A 1 13.35 14.55 44.23
N PHE A 2 13.39 15.86 44.53
CA PHE A 2 12.42 16.85 44.03
C PHE A 2 12.34 16.98 42.50
N PHE A 3 13.49 17.11 41.80
CA PHE A 3 13.50 17.26 40.33
C PHE A 3 13.00 16.03 39.56
N HIS A 4 13.17 14.83 40.11
CA HIS A 4 12.65 13.60 39.49
C HIS A 4 11.12 13.51 39.62
N ALA A 5 10.56 13.91 40.77
CA ALA A 5 9.13 13.96 40.99
C ALA A 5 8.43 15.02 40.11
N MET A 6 9.11 16.12 39.78
CA MET A 6 8.60 17.16 38.88
C MET A 6 8.37 16.62 37.46
N GLY A 7 9.35 15.90 36.88
CA GLY A 7 9.19 15.29 35.55
C GLY A 7 8.12 14.19 35.54
N GLY A 8 8.03 13.38 36.61
CA GLY A 8 6.97 12.37 36.73
C GLY A 8 5.56 12.95 36.79
N ARG A 9 5.37 14.08 37.48
CA ARG A 9 4.07 14.77 37.55
C ARG A 9 3.64 15.31 36.19
N GLU A 10 4.55 15.92 35.44
CA GLU A 10 4.28 16.43 34.09
C GLU A 10 3.87 15.30 33.14
N GLY A 11 4.59 14.17 33.15
CA GLY A 11 4.24 13.00 32.34
C GLY A 11 2.87 12.39 32.68
N LEU A 12 2.50 12.35 33.96
CA LEU A 12 1.17 11.88 34.38
C LEU A 12 0.05 12.83 33.92
N ILE A 13 0.28 14.14 34.01
CA ILE A 13 -0.67 15.14 33.54
C ILE A 13 -0.82 15.07 32.02
N ASP A 14 0.28 15.04 31.28
CA ASP A 14 0.27 14.97 29.81
C ASP A 14 -0.44 13.70 29.31
N THR A 15 -0.18 12.56 29.96
CA THR A 15 -0.86 11.31 29.64
C THR A 15 -2.38 11.43 29.88
N ALA A 16 -2.80 11.99 31.02
CA ALA A 16 -4.21 12.18 31.33
C ALA A 16 -4.91 13.11 30.34
N VAL A 17 -4.26 14.22 29.95
CA VAL A 17 -4.79 15.17 28.96
C VAL A 17 -4.89 14.52 27.58
N LYS A 18 -3.82 13.91 27.08
CA LYS A 18 -3.82 13.23 25.76
C LYS A 18 -4.82 12.09 25.69
N THR A 19 -5.06 11.38 26.79
CA THR A 19 -6.09 10.32 26.85
C THR A 19 -7.49 10.91 26.67
N ALA A 20 -7.78 12.03 27.35
CA ALA A 20 -9.07 12.70 27.21
C ALA A 20 -9.29 13.25 25.79
N GLU A 21 -8.26 13.86 25.20
CA GLU A 21 -8.31 14.42 23.85
C GLU A 21 -8.48 13.34 22.78
N THR A 22 -7.64 12.29 22.82
CA THR A 22 -7.70 11.20 21.82
C THR A 22 -9.04 10.48 21.88
N GLY A 23 -9.60 10.23 23.07
CA GLY A 23 -10.92 9.62 23.23
C GLY A 23 -12.06 10.49 22.68
N TYR A 24 -12.01 11.81 22.89
CA TYR A 24 -12.99 12.73 22.34
C TYR A 24 -12.93 12.79 20.81
N ILE A 25 -11.73 12.88 20.24
CA ILE A 25 -11.52 12.88 18.78
C ILE A 25 -12.03 11.57 18.18
N GLN A 26 -11.67 10.43 18.77
CA GLN A 26 -12.12 9.12 18.31
C GLN A 26 -13.65 9.01 18.29
N ARG A 27 -14.33 9.42 19.35
CA ARG A 27 -15.82 9.39 19.39
C ARG A 27 -16.44 10.26 18.30
N ARG A 28 -15.89 11.45 18.06
CA ARG A 28 -16.37 12.34 17.01
C ARG A 28 -16.17 11.74 15.62
N LEU A 29 -15.02 11.13 15.36
CA LEU A 29 -14.73 10.46 14.10
C LEU A 29 -15.67 9.26 13.86
N ILE A 30 -15.91 8.45 14.89
CA ILE A 30 -16.87 7.33 14.81
C ILE A 30 -18.26 7.86 14.44
N LYS A 31 -18.76 8.88 15.14
CA LYS A 31 -20.09 9.44 14.87
C LYS A 31 -20.21 10.11 13.50
N ALA A 32 -19.13 10.64 12.95
CA ALA A 32 -19.13 11.18 11.59
C ALA A 32 -19.19 10.07 10.52
N MET A 33 -18.59 8.90 10.78
CA MET A 33 -18.42 7.84 9.78
C MET A 33 -19.33 6.63 9.98
N GLU A 34 -20.09 6.53 11.09
CA GLU A 34 -20.89 5.34 11.43
C GLU A 34 -21.97 4.96 10.40
N SER A 35 -22.36 5.89 9.53
CA SER A 35 -23.37 5.66 8.49
C SER A 35 -22.81 5.15 7.17
N VAL A 36 -21.47 5.12 7.02
CA VAL A 36 -20.81 4.78 5.76
C VAL A 36 -20.56 3.27 5.70
N MET A 37 -21.00 2.63 4.62
CA MET A 37 -20.83 1.19 4.41
C MET A 37 -20.52 0.84 2.96
N VAL A 38 -19.95 -0.36 2.75
CA VAL A 38 -19.71 -0.93 1.41
C VAL A 38 -20.96 -1.69 0.97
N ASN A 39 -21.49 -1.34 -0.19
CA ASN A 39 -22.65 -2.00 -0.79
C ASN A 39 -22.23 -3.20 -1.66
N TYR A 40 -23.19 -4.08 -2.01
CA TYR A 40 -22.94 -5.27 -2.85
C TYR A 40 -22.40 -4.96 -4.25
N ASP A 41 -22.59 -3.74 -4.76
CA ASP A 41 -22.02 -3.28 -6.01
C ASP A 41 -20.54 -2.86 -5.88
N GLY A 42 -20.00 -2.90 -4.67
CA GLY A 42 -18.64 -2.49 -4.31
C GLY A 42 -18.46 -0.97 -4.17
N THR A 43 -19.55 -0.19 -4.25
CA THR A 43 -19.53 1.25 -3.99
C THR A 43 -19.64 1.52 -2.49
N VAL A 44 -19.05 2.63 -2.04
CA VAL A 44 -19.17 3.07 -0.64
C VAL A 44 -20.23 4.15 -0.56
N ARG A 45 -21.26 3.95 0.27
CA ARG A 45 -22.41 4.85 0.39
C ARG A 45 -22.72 5.19 1.85
N ASN A 46 -23.32 6.36 2.06
CA ASN A 46 -23.88 6.73 3.36
C ASN A 46 -25.32 6.22 3.52
N SER A 47 -25.91 6.43 4.71
CA SER A 47 -27.28 6.00 5.04
C SER A 47 -28.38 6.63 4.18
N ILE A 48 -28.13 7.76 3.53
CA ILE A 48 -29.07 8.45 2.64
C ILE A 48 -28.91 7.95 1.18
N GLY A 49 -27.95 7.05 0.93
CA GLY A 49 -27.66 6.50 -0.39
C GLY A 49 -26.78 7.39 -1.25
N GLN A 50 -26.20 8.46 -0.69
CA GLN A 50 -25.21 9.27 -1.40
C GLN A 50 -23.90 8.47 -1.51
N MET A 51 -23.35 8.44 -2.71
CA MET A 51 -22.11 7.75 -3.02
C MET A 51 -20.91 8.58 -2.55
N VAL A 52 -20.07 7.96 -1.73
CA VAL A 52 -18.83 8.57 -1.19
C VAL A 52 -17.63 8.17 -2.04
N GLN A 53 -17.52 6.88 -2.40
CA GLN A 53 -16.47 6.35 -3.26
C GLN A 53 -17.04 5.36 -4.29
N LEU A 54 -16.44 5.34 -5.49
CA LEU A 54 -16.80 4.41 -6.56
C LEU A 54 -16.39 2.96 -6.23
N ARG A 55 -15.25 2.79 -5.57
CA ARG A 55 -14.74 1.52 -5.05
C ARG A 55 -14.11 1.75 -3.68
N TYR A 56 -14.32 0.81 -2.76
CA TYR A 56 -13.65 0.82 -1.45
C TYR A 56 -12.13 0.91 -1.65
N GLY A 57 -11.46 1.87 -1.00
CA GLY A 57 -10.00 1.99 -1.11
C GLY A 57 -9.48 2.37 -2.51
N GLU A 58 -10.37 2.79 -3.43
CA GLU A 58 -10.08 3.04 -4.87
C GLU A 58 -9.66 1.81 -5.69
N ASP A 59 -9.44 0.65 -5.06
CA ASP A 59 -9.04 -0.62 -5.68
C ASP A 59 -10.06 -1.77 -5.43
N GLY A 60 -10.91 -1.64 -4.41
CA GLY A 60 -11.86 -2.65 -3.98
C GLY A 60 -11.22 -3.81 -3.20
N LEU A 61 -9.99 -3.66 -2.72
CA LEU A 61 -9.25 -4.70 -2.02
C LEU A 61 -9.43 -4.59 -0.51
N ASP A 62 -9.36 -5.73 0.18
CA ASP A 62 -9.37 -5.76 1.65
C ASP A 62 -7.96 -5.52 2.18
N GLY A 63 -7.81 -4.49 3.02
CA GLY A 63 -6.54 -4.09 3.63
C GLY A 63 -5.89 -5.19 4.47
N MET A 64 -6.62 -6.22 4.90
CA MET A 64 -6.03 -7.38 5.59
C MET A 64 -5.05 -8.17 4.71
N TRP A 65 -5.22 -8.13 3.38
CA TRP A 65 -4.40 -8.90 2.43
C TRP A 65 -3.36 -8.03 1.73
N VAL A 66 -3.28 -6.74 2.06
CA VAL A 66 -2.33 -5.82 1.44
C VAL A 66 -0.96 -6.00 2.08
N GLU A 67 0.07 -6.15 1.26
CA GLU A 67 1.46 -6.27 1.67
C GLU A 67 2.32 -5.18 1.03
N ASP A 68 3.37 -4.76 1.75
CA ASP A 68 4.35 -3.82 1.23
C ASP A 68 5.23 -4.50 0.16
N GLN A 69 5.05 -4.09 -1.09
CA GLN A 69 5.80 -4.60 -2.24
C GLN A 69 6.73 -3.54 -2.80
N THR A 70 7.99 -3.92 -3.06
CA THR A 70 8.92 -3.05 -3.80
C THR A 70 8.73 -3.26 -5.29
N ILE A 71 8.46 -2.19 -6.04
CA ILE A 71 8.34 -2.25 -7.49
C ILE A 71 9.72 -1.94 -8.12
N PRO A 72 10.47 -2.96 -8.60
CA PRO A 72 11.86 -2.79 -9.04
C PRO A 72 12.00 -1.95 -10.33
N ILE A 73 10.89 -1.67 -11.01
CA ILE A 73 10.84 -0.92 -12.26
C ILE A 73 10.86 0.61 -12.04
N LEU A 74 10.53 1.10 -10.84
CA LEU A 74 10.33 2.54 -10.60
C LEU A 74 11.61 3.35 -10.35
N MET A 75 12.63 2.75 -9.74
CA MET A 75 13.87 3.45 -9.35
C MET A 75 15.16 3.19 -10.18
N PRO A 76 15.24 2.27 -11.16
CA PRO A 76 16.47 2.08 -11.92
C PRO A 76 16.70 3.22 -12.92
N THR A 77 17.97 3.51 -13.20
CA THR A 77 18.35 4.36 -14.34
C THR A 77 18.03 3.63 -15.65
N ASN A 78 17.74 4.36 -16.73
CA ASN A 78 17.43 3.78 -18.04
C ASN A 78 18.45 2.70 -18.49
N SER A 79 19.74 2.87 -18.20
CA SER A 79 20.77 1.87 -18.55
C SER A 79 20.65 0.56 -17.77
N VAL A 80 20.29 0.62 -16.48
CA VAL A 80 20.06 -0.56 -15.63
C VAL A 80 18.74 -1.22 -16.02
N PHE A 81 17.71 -0.42 -16.27
CA PHE A 81 16.42 -0.90 -16.74
C PHE A 81 16.54 -1.63 -18.09
N GLU A 82 17.22 -1.03 -19.07
CA GLU A 82 17.47 -1.70 -20.35
C GLU A 82 18.27 -2.99 -20.16
N LYS A 83 19.29 -3.01 -19.31
CA LYS A 83 20.07 -4.23 -19.08
C LYS A 83 19.23 -5.37 -18.49
N ASP A 84 18.36 -5.07 -17.54
CA ASP A 84 17.61 -6.08 -16.79
C ASP A 84 16.31 -6.50 -17.49
N PHE A 85 15.72 -5.62 -18.30
CA PHE A 85 14.41 -5.84 -18.93
C PHE A 85 14.42 -5.89 -20.47
N LYS A 86 15.49 -5.46 -21.16
CA LYS A 86 15.58 -5.57 -22.63
C LYS A 86 15.91 -7.01 -23.02
N LEU A 87 14.99 -7.66 -23.70
CA LEU A 87 15.25 -8.93 -24.38
C LEU A 87 15.78 -8.65 -25.78
N ASP A 88 17.06 -8.95 -26.03
CA ASP A 88 17.65 -8.90 -27.36
C ASP A 88 17.70 -10.32 -27.96
N LEU A 89 16.93 -10.54 -29.03
CA LEU A 89 16.87 -11.84 -29.71
C LEU A 89 18.11 -12.13 -30.57
N SER A 90 18.99 -11.13 -30.73
CA SER A 90 20.22 -11.26 -31.51
C SER A 90 21.32 -12.01 -30.74
N ASP A 91 21.28 -11.98 -29.39
CA ASP A 91 22.30 -12.57 -28.52
C ASP A 91 21.93 -13.99 -28.08
N GLU A 92 22.42 -14.98 -28.83
CA GLU A 92 22.15 -16.40 -28.59
C GLU A 92 22.63 -16.88 -27.19
N ARG A 93 23.67 -16.24 -26.62
CA ARG A 93 24.18 -16.61 -25.29
C ARG A 93 23.22 -16.20 -24.17
N GLN A 94 22.55 -15.07 -24.31
CA GLN A 94 21.54 -14.63 -23.35
C GLN A 94 20.25 -15.45 -23.49
N LEU A 95 19.84 -15.76 -24.73
CA LEU A 95 18.66 -16.59 -25.01
C LEU A 95 18.79 -18.00 -24.43
N ARG A 96 19.95 -18.66 -24.59
CA ARG A 96 20.21 -19.99 -24.02
C ARG A 96 20.30 -20.02 -22.49
N ARG A 97 20.48 -18.86 -21.84
CA ARG A 97 20.42 -18.76 -20.36
C ARG A 97 19.00 -18.65 -19.83
N LEU A 98 18.09 -18.06 -20.61
CA LEU A 98 16.74 -17.73 -20.17
C LEU A 98 15.69 -18.73 -20.68
N TYR A 99 15.92 -19.35 -21.84
CA TYR A 99 14.97 -20.24 -22.51
C TYR A 99 15.57 -21.61 -22.82
N THR A 100 14.70 -22.61 -22.93
CA THR A 100 15.04 -23.98 -23.32
C THR A 100 15.52 -24.05 -24.78
N ASP A 101 16.44 -24.97 -25.09
CA ASP A 101 17.07 -25.10 -26.41
C ASP A 101 16.08 -25.25 -27.59
N GLY A 102 14.89 -25.81 -27.34
CA GLY A 102 13.83 -25.91 -28.35
C GLY A 102 13.32 -24.54 -28.80
N VAL A 103 13.11 -23.62 -27.86
CA VAL A 103 12.61 -22.26 -28.13
C VAL A 103 13.68 -21.44 -28.85
N VAL A 104 14.95 -21.60 -28.46
CA VAL A 104 16.06 -20.90 -29.12
C VAL A 104 16.16 -21.29 -30.60
N ARG A 105 15.97 -22.58 -30.94
CA ARG A 105 15.98 -23.03 -32.33
C ARG A 105 14.83 -22.46 -33.15
N GLU A 106 13.63 -22.34 -32.58
CA GLU A 106 12.48 -21.77 -33.30
C GLU A 106 12.68 -20.28 -33.62
N VAL A 107 13.30 -19.52 -32.71
CA VAL A 107 13.56 -18.08 -32.89
C VAL A 107 14.55 -17.81 -34.03
N TYR A 108 15.56 -18.67 -34.24
CA TYR A 108 16.54 -18.50 -35.32
C TYR A 108 16.12 -19.14 -36.67
N VAL A 109 15.02 -19.88 -36.69
CA VAL A 109 14.50 -20.56 -37.89
C VAL A 109 13.40 -19.74 -38.59
N SER A 110 12.88 -18.68 -37.96
CA SER A 110 11.95 -17.70 -38.56
C SER A 110 12.68 -16.46 -39.08
#